data_AF-A0A1C6H839-F1
#
_entry.id   AF-A0A1C6H839-F1
#
_cell.length_a   1.000
_cell.length_b   1.000
_cell.length_c   1.000
_cell.angle_alpha   90.00
_cell.angle_beta   90.00
_cell.angle_gamma   90.00
#
_symmetry.space_group_name_H-M   'P 1'
#
loop_
_entity.id
_entity.type
_entity.pdbx_description
1 polymer ?
#
loop_
_entity_poly.entity_id
_entity_poly.type
_entity_poly.pdbx_seq_one_letter_code
_entity_poly.pdbx_strand_id
1 'polypeptide(L)'
;MYLADEIEKTGLFKIYNNGENLPIVCYRLVDNANVEWTLYDLADRLAMKGWQIPAYPLPINLQDTIIQRIVCRADLSRDMAELFIRDLKAAIKDLNNANVLMHGKKTENKVYGFTH
;
A
#
# COMPACT_ATOMS: atom_id res chain seq x y z
N MET A 1 14.88 -0.16 -6.36
CA MET A 1 14.12 -1.14 -7.19
C MET A 1 12.94 -0.38 -7.76
N TYR A 2 12.67 -0.45 -9.07
CA TYR A 2 11.73 0.46 -9.75
C TYR A 2 10.41 0.71 -9.00
N LEU A 3 9.75 -0.35 -8.55
CA LEU A 3 8.46 -0.24 -7.85
C LEU A 3 8.58 0.53 -6.53
N ALA A 4 9.58 0.21 -5.70
CA ALA A 4 9.83 0.91 -4.44
C ALA A 4 10.15 2.39 -4.68
N ASP A 5 11.00 2.67 -5.68
CA ASP A 5 11.43 4.03 -6.03
C ASP A 5 10.24 4.88 -6.51
N GLU A 6 9.33 4.32 -7.32
CA GLU A 6 8.13 5.03 -7.78
C GLU A 6 7.09 5.23 -6.68
N ILE A 7 6.94 4.27 -5.75
CA ILE A 7 6.07 4.43 -4.58
C ILE A 7 6.58 5.56 -3.69
N GLU A 8 7.89 5.60 -3.41
CA GLU A 8 8.51 6.63 -2.58
C GLU A 8 8.38 8.03 -3.20
N LYS A 9 8.52 8.16 -4.53
CA LYS A 9 8.33 9.42 -5.27
C LYS A 9 6.95 10.05 -5.12
N THR A 10 5.94 9.31 -4.68
CA THR A 10 4.62 9.89 -4.37
C THR A 10 4.67 10.85 -3.17
N GLY A 11 5.69 10.74 -2.31
CA GLY A 11 5.83 11.53 -1.09
C GLY A 11 4.89 11.11 0.05
N LEU A 12 3.98 10.17 -0.20
CA LEU A 12 2.99 9.71 0.78
C LEU A 12 3.46 8.53 1.60
N PHE A 13 4.47 7.80 1.11
CA PHE A 13 4.88 6.53 1.69
C PHE A 13 6.34 6.53 2.12
N LYS A 14 6.60 5.86 3.24
CA LYS A 14 7.93 5.48 3.70
C LYS A 14 8.18 4.01 3.38
N ILE A 15 9.28 3.73 2.70
CA ILE A 15 9.70 2.36 2.37
C ILE A 15 10.37 1.72 3.59
N TYR A 16 9.91 0.52 3.98
CA TYR A 16 10.55 -0.33 4.99
C TYR A 16 11.44 -1.40 4.37
N ASN A 17 11.02 -1.96 3.23
CA ASN A 17 11.81 -2.90 2.45
C ASN A 17 11.66 -2.52 0.98
N ASN A 18 12.78 -2.33 0.31
CA ASN A 18 12.86 -1.87 -1.07
C ASN A 18 13.03 -3.01 -2.09
N GLY A 19 13.08 -4.27 -1.64
CA GLY A 19 13.22 -5.42 -2.52
C GLY A 19 14.65 -5.94 -2.72
N GLU A 20 15.67 -5.36 -2.07
CA GLU A 20 17.08 -5.74 -2.30
C GLU A 20 17.45 -7.13 -1.78
N ASN A 21 16.99 -7.50 -0.58
CA ASN A 21 17.35 -8.78 0.07
C ASN A 21 16.30 -9.88 -0.17
N LEU A 22 15.05 -9.48 -0.29
CA LEU A 22 13.90 -10.34 -0.58
C LEU A 22 13.07 -9.58 -1.61
N PRO A 23 12.45 -10.24 -2.59
CA PRO A 23 11.71 -9.56 -3.64
C PRO A 23 10.32 -9.13 -3.12
N ILE A 24 10.34 -8.27 -2.10
CA ILE A 24 9.19 -7.79 -1.37
C ILE A 24 9.37 -6.29 -1.16
N VAL A 25 8.36 -5.51 -1.54
CA VAL A 25 8.26 -4.09 -1.19
C VAL A 25 7.30 -3.94 -0.04
N CYS A 26 7.78 -3.37 1.06
CA CYS A 26 6.96 -3.02 2.21
C CYS A 26 7.00 -1.52 2.40
N TYR A 27 5.83 -0.91 2.57
CA TYR A 27 5.72 0.53 2.82
C TYR A 27 4.56 0.86 3.76
N ARG A 28 4.66 2.03 4.39
CA ARG A 28 3.57 2.63 5.17
C ARG A 28 3.28 4.04 4.70
N LEU A 29 2.13 4.61 5.07
CA LEU A 29 1.92 6.06 5.01
C LEU A 29 2.90 6.78 5.93
N VAL A 30 3.44 7.92 5.51
CA VAL A 30 4.22 8.80 6.38
C VAL A 30 3.33 9.43 7.47
N ASP A 31 3.90 9.76 8.62
CA ASP A 31 3.12 10.23 9.79
C ASP A 31 2.34 11.52 9.50
N ASN A 32 2.88 12.37 8.61
CA ASN A 32 2.30 13.64 8.19
C ASN A 32 1.73 13.61 6.77
N ALA A 33 1.22 12.46 6.31
CA ALA A 33 0.72 12.31 4.94
C ALA A 33 -0.47 13.23 4.61
N ASN A 34 -1.15 13.78 5.63
CA ASN A 34 -2.31 14.65 5.51
C ASN A 34 -3.42 14.08 4.60
N VAL A 35 -3.69 12.78 4.76
CA VAL A 35 -4.77 12.05 4.08
C VAL A 35 -5.79 11.56 5.09
N GLU A 36 -7.05 11.41 4.66
CA GLU A 36 -8.16 10.93 5.50
C GLU A 36 -8.41 9.42 5.38
N TRP A 37 -7.80 8.79 4.37
CA TRP A 37 -7.88 7.36 4.09
C TRP A 37 -6.71 6.58 4.68
N THR A 38 -6.91 5.27 4.83
CA THR A 38 -5.92 4.33 5.36
C THR A 38 -5.37 3.42 4.27
N LEU A 39 -4.33 2.64 4.59
CA LEU A 39 -3.83 1.62 3.68
C LEU A 39 -4.84 0.49 3.40
N TYR A 40 -5.87 0.32 4.24
CA TYR A 40 -6.98 -0.57 3.94
C TYR A 40 -7.86 -0.01 2.82
N ASP A 41 -8.22 1.27 2.88
CA ASP A 41 -8.96 1.92 1.78
C ASP A 41 -8.18 1.87 0.46
N LEU A 42 -6.85 2.05 0.52
CA LEU A 42 -5.99 1.92 -0.65
C LEU A 42 -5.97 0.49 -1.20
N ALA A 43 -5.91 -0.52 -0.32
CA ALA A 43 -5.98 -1.92 -0.73
C ALA A 43 -7.32 -2.23 -1.44
N ASP A 44 -8.44 -1.73 -0.92
CA ASP A 44 -9.75 -1.90 -1.54
C ASP A 44 -9.82 -1.27 -2.93
N ARG A 45 -9.31 -0.04 -3.09
CA ARG A 45 -9.29 0.64 -4.39
C ARG A 45 -8.38 -0.05 -5.40
N LEU A 46 -7.26 -0.60 -4.95
CA LEU A 46 -6.38 -1.42 -5.77
C LEU A 46 -7.05 -2.75 -6.15
N ALA A 47 -7.79 -3.37 -5.24
CA ALA A 47 -8.54 -4.60 -5.49
C ALA A 47 -9.63 -4.39 -6.57
N MET A 48 -10.31 -3.24 -6.58
CA MET A 48 -11.25 -2.86 -7.65
C MET A 48 -10.59 -2.79 -9.04
N LYS A 49 -9.27 -2.57 -9.10
CA LYS A 49 -8.47 -2.56 -10.33
C LYS A 49 -7.80 -3.92 -10.61
N GLY A 50 -8.10 -4.94 -9.81
CA GLY A 50 -7.57 -6.30 -9.96
C GLY A 50 -6.28 -6.57 -9.16
N TRP A 51 -5.76 -5.59 -8.42
CA TRP A 51 -4.53 -5.74 -7.64
C TRP A 51 -4.82 -6.22 -6.21
N GLN A 52 -4.30 -7.39 -5.86
CA GLN A 52 -4.47 -7.97 -4.51
C GLN A 52 -3.26 -7.63 -3.63
N ILE A 53 -3.30 -6.46 -2.98
CA ILE A 53 -2.22 -5.98 -2.11
C ILE A 53 -2.69 -6.00 -0.64
N PRO A 54 -2.12 -6.87 0.21
CA PRO A 54 -2.53 -6.95 1.62
C PRO A 54 -2.06 -5.73 2.41
N ALA A 55 -2.92 -5.25 3.31
CA ALA A 55 -2.62 -4.27 4.34
C ALA A 55 -2.82 -4.90 5.74
N TYR A 56 -1.86 -4.72 6.66
CA TYR A 56 -1.93 -5.29 8.01
C TYR A 56 -0.98 -4.55 8.98
N PRO A 57 -1.22 -4.63 10.31
CA PRO A 57 -0.32 -4.04 11.30
C PRO A 57 1.01 -4.79 11.37
N LEU A 58 2.10 -4.05 11.60
CA LEU A 58 3.44 -4.63 11.77
C LEU A 58 3.50 -5.47 13.06
N PRO A 59 4.07 -6.69 13.05
CA PRO A 59 4.14 -7.53 14.26
C PRO A 59 5.17 -7.02 15.27
N ILE A 60 4.85 -7.18 16.56
CA ILE A 60 5.65 -6.85 17.76
C ILE A 60 6.00 -5.36 17.94
N ASN A 61 5.61 -4.80 19.10
CA ASN A 61 5.89 -3.43 19.57
C ASN A 61 5.51 -2.24 18.63
N LEU A 62 4.90 -2.48 17.47
CA LEU A 62 4.52 -1.47 16.48
C LEU A 62 3.12 -1.73 15.88
N GLN A 63 2.18 -2.19 16.71
CA GLN A 63 0.82 -2.59 16.27
C GLN A 63 0.01 -1.44 15.64
N ASP A 64 0.36 -0.19 15.95
CA ASP A 64 -0.30 0.99 15.38
C ASP A 64 0.19 1.32 13.97
N THR A 65 1.24 0.64 13.48
CA THR A 65 1.80 0.88 12.16
C THR A 65 1.21 -0.10 11.16
N ILE A 66 0.28 0.37 10.34
CA ILE A 66 -0.23 -0.39 9.19
C ILE A 66 0.78 -0.31 8.04
N ILE A 67 1.06 -1.46 7.43
CA ILE A 67 1.89 -1.57 6.23
C ILE A 67 1.12 -2.21 5.08
N GLN A 68 1.54 -1.93 3.85
CA GLN A 68 1.23 -2.74 2.68
C GLN A 68 2.48 -3.52 2.25
N ARG A 69 2.26 -4.74 1.76
CA ARG A 69 3.33 -5.63 1.30
C ARG A 69 3.04 -6.13 -0.11
N ILE A 70 3.93 -5.81 -1.05
CA ILE A 70 3.89 -6.30 -2.44
C ILE A 70 4.97 -7.37 -2.58
N VAL A 71 4.58 -8.58 -3.01
CA VAL A 71 5.53 -9.65 -3.34
C VAL A 71 5.84 -9.58 -4.82
N CYS A 72 7.07 -9.24 -5.16
CA CYS A 72 7.57 -9.19 -6.54
C CYS A 72 7.96 -10.61 -6.96
N ARG A 73 7.01 -11.35 -7.54
CA ARG A 73 7.30 -12.65 -8.12
C ARG A 73 8.10 -12.51 -9.42
N ALA A 74 8.72 -13.60 -9.89
CA ALA A 74 9.59 -13.59 -11.08
C ALA A 74 8.85 -13.19 -12.38
N ASP A 75 7.51 -13.29 -12.39
CA ASP A 75 6.63 -12.87 -13.48
C ASP A 75 6.27 -11.38 -13.45
N LEU A 76 6.71 -10.62 -12.45
CA LEU A 76 6.50 -9.18 -12.39
C LEU A 76 7.44 -8.45 -13.36
N SER A 77 6.99 -8.30 -14.60
CA SER A 77 7.71 -7.53 -15.61
C SER A 77 7.74 -6.03 -15.29
N ARG A 78 8.64 -5.31 -15.97
CA ARG A 78 8.72 -3.84 -15.87
C ARG A 78 7.40 -3.17 -16.28
N ASP A 79 6.75 -3.65 -17.33
CA ASP A 79 5.46 -3.13 -17.81
C ASP A 79 4.34 -3.34 -16.79
N MET A 80 4.32 -4.51 -16.11
CA MET A 80 3.38 -4.77 -15.03
C MET A 80 3.61 -3.86 -13.83
N ALA A 81 4.87 -3.58 -13.50
CA ALA A 81 5.20 -2.62 -12.45
C ALA A 81 4.76 -1.19 -12.83
N GLU A 82 4.94 -0.77 -14.09
CA GLU A 82 4.47 0.53 -14.59
C GLU A 82 2.95 0.64 -14.56
N LEU A 83 2.25 -0.42 -14.96
CA LEU A 83 0.79 -0.51 -14.88
C LEU A 83 0.31 -0.39 -13.43
N PHE A 84 0.94 -1.11 -12.50
CA PHE A 84 0.64 -1.01 -11.08
C PHE A 84 0.83 0.42 -10.56
N ILE A 85 1.94 1.08 -10.88
CA ILE A 85 2.22 2.44 -10.41
C ILE A 85 1.19 3.44 -10.95
N ARG A 86 0.75 3.28 -12.20
CA ARG A 86 -0.31 4.10 -12.78
C ARG A 86 -1.63 3.92 -12.00
N ASP A 87 -2.00 2.68 -11.74
CA ASP A 87 -3.24 2.34 -11.04
C ASP A 87 -3.22 2.76 -9.56
N LEU A 88 -2.06 2.66 -8.91
CA LEU A 88 -1.78 3.18 -7.57
C LEU A 88 -1.99 4.70 -7.51
N LYS A 89 -1.37 5.46 -8.43
CA LYS A 89 -1.54 6.92 -8.50
C LYS A 89 -3.00 7.31 -8.76
N ALA A 90 -3.71 6.56 -9.58
CA ALA A 90 -5.14 6.75 -9.79
C ALA A 90 -5.96 6.46 -8.52
N ALA A 91 -5.70 5.36 -7.82
CA ALA A 91 -6.38 5.02 -6.57
C ALA A 91 -6.16 6.08 -5.47
N ILE A 92 -4.94 6.61 -5.35
CA ILE A 92 -4.62 7.72 -4.44
C ILE A 92 -5.44 8.96 -4.80
N LYS A 93 -5.51 9.31 -6.09
CA LYS A 93 -6.32 10.44 -6.56
C LYS A 93 -7.80 10.24 -6.26
N ASP A 94 -8.34 9.05 -6.49
CA ASP A 94 -9.74 8.73 -6.21
C ASP A 94 -10.05 8.85 -4.72
N LEU A 95 -9.17 8.36 -3.86
CA LEU A 95 -9.32 8.45 -2.40
C LEU A 95 -9.20 9.88 -1.88
N ASN A 96 -8.30 10.68 -2.44
CA ASN A 96 -8.16 12.10 -2.06
C ASN A 96 -9.42 12.92 -2.40
N ASN A 97 -10.24 12.48 -3.36
CA ASN A 97 -11.48 13.14 -3.77
C ASN A 97 -12.74 12.40 -3.26
N ALA A 98 -12.59 11.35 -2.47
CA ALA A 98 -13.71 10.56 -2.00
C ALA A 98 -14.45 11.24 -0.86
N ASN A 99 -15.77 11.37 -0.98
CA ASN A 99 -16.64 11.89 0.08
C ASN A 99 -17.03 10.82 1.12
N VAL A 100 -16.79 9.53 0.81
CA VAL A 100 -17.10 8.38 1.68
C VAL A 100 -15.90 7.44 1.67
N LEU A 101 -15.40 7.09 2.86
CA LEU A 101 -14.30 6.15 3.09
C LEU A 101 -14.80 4.99 3.94
N MET A 102 -14.40 3.76 3.59
CA MET A 102 -14.85 2.54 4.27
C MET A 102 -14.07 2.29 5.57
N HIS A 103 -12.77 2.61 5.55
CA HIS A 103 -11.83 2.40 6.65
C HIS A 103 -11.19 3.70 7.15
N GLY A 104 -11.65 4.87 6.67
CA GLY A 104 -11.09 6.18 7.03
C GLY A 104 -10.87 6.32 8.54
N LYS A 105 -9.92 7.17 8.96
CA LYS A 105 -9.22 7.29 10.29
C LYS A 105 -9.85 6.78 11.61
N LYS A 106 -11.13 6.42 11.69
CA LYS A 106 -11.73 5.65 12.79
C LYS A 106 -11.10 4.26 12.92
N THR A 107 -10.23 4.17 13.90
CA THR A 107 -9.47 3.00 14.36
C THR A 107 -10.39 1.84 14.76
N GLU A 108 -10.66 0.92 13.84
CA GLU A 108 -11.01 -0.46 14.21
C GLU A 108 -9.93 -1.38 13.62
N ASN A 109 -9.12 -1.99 14.50
CA ASN A 109 -8.10 -2.98 14.15
C ASN A 109 -8.78 -4.22 13.54
N LYS A 110 -9.10 -4.17 12.25
CA LYS A 110 -9.55 -5.33 11.49
C LYS A 110 -8.36 -5.95 10.78
N VAL A 111 -7.95 -7.13 11.24
CA VAL A 111 -6.93 -7.95 10.56
C VAL A 111 -7.59 -8.53 9.31
N TYR A 112 -7.15 -8.08 8.13
CA TYR A 112 -7.56 -8.63 6.83
C TYR A 112 -6.35 -9.26 6.12
N GLY A 113 -6.45 -10.56 5.84
CA GLY A 113 -5.46 -11.30 5.05
C GLY A 113 -5.39 -12.78 5.45
N PHE A 114 -5.32 -13.68 4.47
CA PHE A 114 -5.03 -15.09 4.70
C PHE A 114 -3.59 -15.23 5.19
N THR A 115 -3.42 -15.40 6.50
CA THR A 115 -2.17 -15.81 7.12
C THR A 115 -1.98 -17.30 6.85
N HIS A 116 -0.92 -17.65 6.11
CA HIS A 116 -0.36 -19.00 6.06
C HIS A 116 0.83 -19.07 7.01
#